data_AF-G7YWC9-F1
#
_entry.id   AF-G7YWC9-F1
#
_cell.length_a   1.000
_cell.length_b   1.000
_cell.length_c   1.000
_cell.angle_alpha   90.00
_cell.angle_beta   90.00
_cell.angle_gamma   90.00
#
_symmetry.space_group_name_H-M   'P 1'
#
loop_
_entity.id
_entity.type
_entity.pdbx_description
1 polymer ?
#
loop_
_entity_poly.entity_id
_entity_poly.type
_entity_poly.pdbx_seq_one_letter_code
_entity_poly.pdbx_strand_id
1 'polypeptide(L)'
;MAKLAYGFADNLLTTVARAWWFPGQEQSENSTKKRVFFAPSMNTRMWEHPFTAEQIDRLTQRLGWICVPPTCKVLLCGEHGVGAMAELEEICSAVCANSDS
;
A
#
# COMPACT_ATOMS: atom_id res chain seq x y z
N MET A 1 -3.20 6.66 -4.05
CA MET A 1 -2.16 5.83 -4.67
C MET A 1 -1.37 6.58 -5.74
N ALA A 2 -2.02 7.03 -6.83
CA ALA A 2 -1.38 7.79 -7.92
C ALA A 2 -0.37 8.87 -7.46
N LYS A 3 -0.77 9.80 -6.58
CA LYS A 3 0.12 10.85 -6.08
C LYS A 3 1.42 10.30 -5.47
N LEU A 4 1.33 9.25 -4.67
CA LEU A 4 2.48 8.62 -4.01
C LEU A 4 3.39 7.93 -5.03
N ALA A 5 2.81 7.18 -5.97
CA ALA A 5 3.57 6.45 -6.99
C ALA A 5 4.38 7.37 -7.92
N TYR A 6 3.90 8.60 -8.14
CA TYR A 6 4.57 9.62 -8.95
C TYR A 6 5.27 10.72 -8.13
N GLY A 7 5.32 10.58 -6.79
CA GLY A 7 6.11 11.44 -5.91
C GLY A 7 5.54 12.84 -5.65
N PHE A 8 4.25 13.06 -5.87
CA PHE A 8 3.58 14.30 -5.46
C PHE A 8 3.47 14.37 -3.93
N ALA A 9 3.68 15.57 -3.37
CA ALA A 9 3.67 15.86 -1.94
C ALA A 9 2.92 17.18 -1.68
N ASP A 10 1.60 17.16 -1.90
CA ASP A 10 0.72 18.34 -1.92
C ASP A 10 -0.29 18.39 -0.77
N ASN A 11 -0.23 17.43 0.16
CA ASN A 11 -1.05 17.39 1.37
C ASN A 11 -0.28 16.67 2.49
N LEU A 12 -0.83 16.69 3.71
CA LEU A 12 -0.16 16.11 4.88
C LEU A 12 0.27 14.66 4.65
N LEU A 13 -0.62 13.80 4.16
CA LEU A 13 -0.33 12.39 3.95
C LEU A 13 0.79 12.17 2.92
N THR A 14 0.69 12.85 1.78
CA THR A 14 1.66 12.69 0.69
C THR A 14 3.02 13.30 1.04
N THR A 15 3.05 14.40 1.80
CA THR A 15 4.27 15.00 2.33
C THR A 15 4.93 14.13 3.39
N VAL A 16 4.17 13.56 4.34
CA VAL A 16 4.70 12.63 5.34
C VAL A 16 5.30 11.40 4.67
N ALA A 17 4.58 10.81 3.70
CA ALA A 17 5.08 9.67 2.94
C ALA A 17 6.37 10.00 2.16
N ARG A 18 6.49 11.21 1.60
CA ARG A 18 7.69 11.65 0.88
C ARG A 18 8.87 11.92 1.80
N ALA A 19 8.62 12.43 3.00
CA ALA A 19 9.63 12.67 4.03
C ALA A 19 10.04 11.39 4.78
N TRP A 20 9.31 10.29 4.58
CA TRP A 20 9.61 9.01 5.21
C TRP A 20 10.94 8.46 4.70
N TRP A 21 11.98 8.58 5.52
CA TRP A 21 13.31 8.12 5.18
C TRP A 21 13.40 6.59 5.29
N PHE A 22 13.69 5.95 4.16
CA PHE A 22 14.11 4.55 4.09
C PHE A 22 15.64 4.56 3.96
N PRO A 23 16.41 4.38 5.06
CA PRO A 23 17.86 4.23 4.92
C PRO A 23 18.10 2.98 4.05
N GLY A 24 18.57 3.21 2.83
CA GLY A 24 19.11 2.16 2.00
C GLY A 24 20.34 1.62 2.70
N GLN A 25 20.21 0.47 3.35
CA GLN A 25 21.31 -0.41 3.73
C GLN A 25 22.30 0.07 4.82
N GLU A 26 22.09 1.23 5.46
CA GLU A 26 22.77 1.50 6.73
C GLU A 26 22.03 0.80 7.87
N GLN A 27 22.36 -0.48 8.05
CA GLN A 27 22.14 -1.22 9.29
C GLN A 27 23.05 -0.62 10.36
N SER A 28 22.64 0.51 10.94
CA SER A 28 23.01 0.77 12.32
C SER A 28 22.27 -0.26 13.17
N GLU A 29 22.97 -0.95 14.08
CA GLU A 29 22.43 -2.00 14.96
C GLU A 29 21.23 -1.52 15.81
N ASN A 30 20.97 -0.21 15.83
CA ASN A 30 19.86 0.43 16.54
C ASN A 30 18.80 1.05 15.60
N SER A 31 18.83 0.74 14.30
CA SER A 31 17.88 1.26 13.31
C SER A 31 16.68 0.34 13.18
N THR A 32 15.52 0.77 13.69
CA THR A 32 14.24 0.09 13.44
C THR A 32 13.98 0.06 11.94
N LYS A 33 13.75 -1.12 11.38
CA LYS A 33 13.40 -1.31 9.97
C LYS A 33 12.05 -0.64 9.67
N LYS A 34 12.10 0.60 9.20
CA LYS A 34 10.91 1.37 8.83
C LYS A 34 10.26 0.75 7.59
N ARG A 35 8.99 0.36 7.72
CA ARG A 35 8.18 -0.22 6.64
C ARG A 35 6.93 0.63 6.42
N VAL A 36 6.41 0.60 5.19
CA VAL A 36 5.13 1.22 4.86
C VAL A 36 4.23 0.15 4.26
N PHE A 37 3.01 0.06 4.80
CA PHE A 37 1.95 -0.80 4.30
C PHE A 37 0.87 0.06 3.68
N PHE A 38 0.20 -0.45 2.66
CA PHE A 38 -0.99 0.18 2.11
C PHE A 38 -2.03 -0.87 1.73
N ALA A 39 -3.30 -0.59 2.04
CA ALA A 39 -4.44 -1.42 1.69
C ALA A 39 -5.33 -0.61 0.73
N PRO A 40 -5.27 -0.85 -0.60
CA PRO A 40 -6.08 -0.12 -1.56
C PRO A 40 -7.58 -0.34 -1.32
N SER A 41 -8.37 0.71 -1.53
CA SER A 41 -9.84 0.66 -1.49
C SER A 41 -10.38 1.54 -2.61
N MET A 42 -10.99 0.92 -3.62
CA MET A 42 -11.52 1.59 -4.81
C MET A 42 -12.56 0.70 -5.51
N ASN A 43 -13.35 1.24 -6.43
CA ASN A 43 -14.26 0.39 -7.19
C ASN A 43 -13.50 -0.55 -8.14
N THR A 44 -14.19 -1.58 -8.63
CA THR A 44 -13.60 -2.60 -9.51
C THR A 44 -13.01 -2.04 -10.80
N ARG A 45 -13.68 -1.07 -11.43
CA ARG A 45 -13.16 -0.44 -12.66
C ARG A 45 -11.87 0.36 -12.42
N MET A 46 -11.74 1.00 -11.26
CA MET A 46 -10.51 1.68 -10.86
C MET A 46 -9.41 0.66 -10.57
N TRP A 47 -9.76 -0.47 -9.93
CA TRP A 47 -8.80 -1.55 -9.66
C TRP A 47 -8.26 -2.18 -10.96
N GLU A 48 -9.13 -2.46 -11.91
CA GLU A 48 -8.79 -3.04 -13.22
C GLU A 48 -8.10 -2.04 -14.16
N HIS A 49 -8.07 -0.75 -13.82
CA HIS A 49 -7.43 0.25 -14.64
C HIS A 49 -5.91 -0.02 -14.72
N PRO A 50 -5.28 0.01 -15.91
CA PRO A 50 -3.86 -0.35 -16.08
C PRO A 50 -2.90 0.50 -15.22
N PHE A 51 -3.22 1.79 -15.02
CA PHE A 51 -2.45 2.64 -14.11
C PHE A 51 -2.43 2.15 -12.65
N THR A 52 -3.45 1.44 -12.19
CA THR A 52 -3.47 0.91 -10.81
C THR A 52 -2.38 -0.14 -10.64
N ALA A 53 -2.24 -1.07 -11.59
CA ALA A 53 -1.14 -2.04 -11.60
C ALA A 53 0.23 -1.35 -11.65
N GLU A 54 0.43 -0.38 -12.57
CA GLU A 54 1.69 0.37 -12.66
C GLU A 54 2.04 1.09 -11.35
N GLN A 55 1.05 1.69 -10.69
CA GLN A 55 1.26 2.39 -9.43
C GLN A 55 1.62 1.44 -8.29
N ILE A 56 0.99 0.26 -8.23
CA ILE A 56 1.34 -0.78 -7.26
C ILE A 56 2.77 -1.25 -7.47
N ASP A 57 3.17 -1.50 -8.72
CA ASP A 57 4.54 -1.91 -9.05
C ASP A 57 5.56 -0.84 -8.64
N ARG A 58 5.28 0.44 -8.90
CA ARG A 58 6.15 1.55 -8.45
C ARG A 58 6.28 1.58 -6.93
N LEU A 59 5.19 1.47 -6.18
CA LEU A 59 5.24 1.52 -4.71
C LEU A 59 5.94 0.29 -4.11
N THR A 60 5.71 -0.89 -4.67
CA THR A 60 6.28 -2.15 -4.15
C THR A 60 7.72 -2.35 -4.60
N GLN A 61 8.00 -2.32 -5.89
CA GLN A 61 9.32 -2.65 -6.44
C GLN A 61 10.35 -1.54 -6.24
N ARG A 62 9.94 -0.26 -6.33
CA ARG A 62 10.87 0.87 -6.21
C ARG A 62 11.03 1.37 -4.78
N LEU A 63 9.94 1.40 -4.00
CA LEU A 63 9.99 1.92 -2.63
C LEU A 63 9.99 0.82 -1.55
N GLY A 64 9.79 -0.44 -1.92
CA GLY A 64 9.74 -1.55 -0.96
C GLY A 64 8.50 -1.53 -0.06
N TRP A 65 7.44 -0.81 -0.46
CA TRP A 65 6.20 -0.79 0.32
C TRP A 65 5.45 -2.10 0.17
N ILE A 66 4.69 -2.45 1.20
CA ILE A 66 3.96 -3.72 1.26
C ILE A 66 2.49 -3.44 0.94
N CYS A 67 2.01 -4.03 -0.15
CA CYS A 67 0.60 -3.98 -0.52
C CYS A 67 -0.16 -5.07 0.22
N VAL A 68 -1.22 -4.71 0.94
CA VAL A 68 -2.26 -5.65 1.40
C VAL A 68 -3.35 -5.63 0.33
N PRO A 69 -3.53 -6.70 -0.47
CA PRO A 69 -4.38 -6.68 -1.64
C PRO A 69 -5.86 -6.49 -1.26
N PRO A 70 -6.67 -5.88 -2.13
CA PRO A 70 -8.10 -5.75 -1.89
C PRO A 70 -8.79 -7.12 -1.94
N THR A 71 -9.95 -7.20 -1.29
CA THR A 71 -10.82 -8.38 -1.30
C THR A 71 -11.93 -8.24 -2.34
N CYS A 72 -12.48 -9.38 -2.74
CA CYS A 72 -13.73 -9.44 -3.50
C CYS A 72 -14.91 -9.31 -2.54
N LYS A 73 -15.82 -8.36 -2.78
CA LYS A 73 -17.12 -8.33 -2.10
C LYS A 73 -18.25 -8.45 -3.11
N VAL A 74 -19.30 -9.18 -2.73
CA VAL A 74 -20.53 -9.26 -3.52
C VAL A 74 -21.30 -7.97 -3.27
N LEU A 75 -21.52 -7.21 -4.34
CA LEU A 75 -22.36 -6.02 -4.27
C LEU A 75 -23.83 -6.43 -4.14
N LEU A 76 -24.67 -5.55 -3.59
CA LEU A 76 -26.11 -5.79 -3.41
C LEU A 76 -26.85 -6.14 -4.71
N CYS A 77 -26.26 -5.83 -5.87
CA CYS A 77 -26.76 -6.18 -7.20
C CYS A 77 -26.37 -7.58 -7.70
N GLY A 78 -25.58 -8.35 -6.94
CA GLY A 78 -25.11 -9.69 -7.33
C GLY A 78 -23.83 -9.72 -8.16
N GLU A 79 -23.25 -8.56 -8.50
CA GLU A 79 -21.95 -8.50 -9.17
C GLU A 79 -20.80 -8.70 -8.16
N HIS A 80 -19.85 -9.56 -8.53
CA HIS A 80 -18.59 -9.75 -7.79
C HIS A 80 -17.61 -8.66 -8.21
N GLY A 81 -17.24 -7.79 -7.27
CA GLY A 81 -16.28 -6.72 -7.51
C GLY A 81 -15.03 -6.87 -6.66
N VAL A 82 -13.85 -6.90 -7.30
CA VAL A 82 -12.56 -6.70 -6.62
C VAL A 82 -12.42 -5.20 -6.29
N GLY A 83 -11.74 -4.86 -5.20
CA GLY A 83 -11.36 -3.47 -4.89
C GLY A 83 -11.79 -2.99 -3.52
N ALA A 84 -12.58 -3.79 -2.78
CA ALA A 84 -12.83 -3.52 -1.38
C ALA A 84 -11.52 -3.63 -0.58
N MET A 85 -11.33 -2.76 0.41
CA MET A 85 -10.19 -2.88 1.32
C MET A 85 -10.15 -4.28 1.95
N ALA A 86 -8.94 -4.79 2.18
CA ALA A 86 -8.74 -5.98 3.00
C ALA A 86 -9.43 -5.86 4.37
N GLU A 87 -9.79 -6.99 4.96
CA GLU A 87 -10.39 -6.98 6.30
C GLU A 87 -9.35 -6.54 7.34
N LEU A 88 -9.84 -5.98 8.45
CA LEU A 88 -8.97 -5.39 9.46
C LEU A 88 -8.01 -6.43 10.04
N GLU A 89 -8.48 -7.66 10.26
CA GLU A 89 -7.67 -8.76 10.77
C GLU A 89 -6.52 -9.11 9.82
N GLU A 90 -6.75 -9.06 8.50
CA GLU A 90 -5.73 -9.32 7.48
C GLU A 90 -4.66 -8.22 7.46
N ILE A 91 -5.09 -6.95 7.55
CA ILE A 91 -4.17 -5.81 7.61
C ILE A 91 -3.31 -5.89 8.88
N CYS A 92 -3.92 -6.13 10.04
CA CYS A 92 -3.22 -6.28 11.31
C CYS A 92 -2.23 -7.45 11.27
N SER A 93 -2.65 -8.61 10.74
CA SER A 93 -1.79 -9.78 10.59
C SER A 93 -0.57 -9.48 9.72
N ALA A 94 -0.75 -8.80 8.58
CA ALA A 94 0.34 -8.44 7.69
C ALA A 94 1.38 -7.52 8.36
N VAL A 95 0.92 -6.57 9.19
CA VAL A 95 1.79 -5.67 9.95
C VAL A 95 2.55 -6.44 11.02
N CYS A 96 1.87 -7.23 11.87
CA CYS A 96 2.49 -7.99 12.95
C CYS A 96 3.55 -8.97 12.43
N ALA A 97 3.25 -9.72 11.37
CA ALA A 97 4.17 -10.69 10.78
C ALA A 97 5.48 -10.07 10.23
N ASN A 98 5.50 -8.75 10.02
CA ASN A 98 6.65 -8.02 9.48
C ASN A 98 7.31 -7.08 10.51
N SER A 99 6.84 -7.10 11.77
CA SER A 99 7.32 -6.25 12.87
C SER A 99 8.44 -6.91 13.69
N ASP A 100 8.54 -8.24 13.67
CA ASP A 100 9.42 -9.03 14.54
C ASP A 100 10.79 -9.40 13.90
N SER A 101 11.37 -8.55 13.05
CA SER A 101 12.68 -8.80 12.41
C SER A 101 13.50 -7.56 12.13
#